data_AF-A0A845AM04-F1
#
_entry.id   AF-A0A845AM04-F1
#
_cell.length_a   1.000
_cell.length_b   1.000
_cell.length_c   1.000
_cell.angle_alpha   90.00
_cell.angle_beta   90.00
_cell.angle_gamma   90.00
#
_symmetry.space_group_name_H-M   'P 1'
#
loop_
_entity.id
_entity.type
_entity.pdbx_description
1 polymer ?
#
loop_
_entity_poly.entity_id
_entity_poly.type
_entity_poly.pdbx_seq_one_letter_code
_entity_poly.pdbx_strand_id
1 'polypeptide(L)'
;MSASKFVSGVGLIAIVCVWVSFLFTGEQQLPIEVANGLYFNPCCGKISIRDGFIAMADRRIRYVVEEDKVGAYVLPRQYIGVSNKRVVINSKAYPLKLRLDNPVTPHTIDLVDLSSGGYSYSFRRVNGS
;
A
#
# COMPACT_ATOMS: atom_id res chain seq x y z
N MET A 1 22.77 50.70 26.87
CA MET A 1 23.13 49.76 25.78
C MET A 1 21.92 48.88 25.54
N SER A 2 21.28 49.04 24.37
CA SER A 2 20.02 48.41 24.01
C SER A 2 20.25 46.99 23.52
N ALA A 3 19.92 46.00 24.35
CA ALA A 3 20.06 44.58 24.05
C ALA A 3 18.67 43.96 23.91
N SER A 4 18.00 44.16 22.78
CA SER A 4 16.65 43.59 22.61
C SER A 4 16.21 43.37 21.17
N LYS A 5 17.06 42.85 20.27
CA LYS A 5 16.57 42.40 18.94
C LYS A 5 17.17 41.11 18.35
N PHE A 6 18.26 40.57 18.91
CA PHE A 6 18.92 39.41 18.29
C PHE A 6 18.41 38.02 18.72
N VAL A 7 17.64 37.93 19.81
CA VAL A 7 17.12 36.63 20.30
C VAL A 7 15.89 36.15 19.50
N SER A 8 15.24 37.04 18.74
CA SER A 8 14.01 36.71 18.00
C SER A 8 14.28 35.96 16.69
N GLY A 9 15.38 36.28 15.98
CA GLY A 9 15.66 35.70 14.67
C GLY A 9 16.11 34.23 14.72
N VAL A 10 16.92 33.87 15.73
CA VAL A 10 17.47 32.50 15.86
C VAL A 10 16.37 31.50 16.23
N GLY A 11 15.44 31.90 17.12
CA GLY A 11 14.29 31.06 17.48
C GLY A 11 13.36 30.80 16.30
N LEU A 12 13.11 31.82 15.46
CA LEU A 12 12.25 31.70 14.28
C LEU A 12 12.87 30.78 13.22
N ILE A 13 14.17 30.88 12.99
CA ILE A 13 14.89 30.00 12.06
C ILE A 13 14.84 28.54 12.55
N ALA A 14 15.05 28.30 13.85
CA ALA A 14 14.98 26.95 14.41
C ALA A 14 13.59 26.33 14.23
N ILE A 15 12.52 27.10 14.48
CA ILE A 15 11.14 26.63 14.29
C ILE A 15 10.88 26.32 12.81
N VAL A 16 11.30 27.19 11.89
CA VAL A 16 11.14 26.95 10.45
C VAL A 16 11.92 25.70 10.02
N CYS A 17 13.16 25.51 10.48
CA CYS A 17 13.94 24.31 10.20
C CYS A 17 13.27 23.04 10.71
N VAL A 18 12.69 23.06 11.91
CA VAL A 18 11.94 21.91 12.46
C VAL A 18 10.69 21.61 11.63
N TRP A 19 9.91 22.63 11.26
CA TRP A 19 8.72 22.46 10.41
C TRP A 19 9.05 21.94 9.02
N VAL A 20 10.10 22.49 8.39
CA VAL A 20 10.59 22.00 7.09
C VAL A 20 11.06 20.55 7.22
N SER A 21 11.80 20.21 8.28
CA SER A 21 12.24 18.83 8.51
C SER A 21 11.06 17.87 8.66
N PHE A 22 10.00 18.29 9.36
CA PHE A 22 8.77 17.51 9.54
C PHE A 22 7.99 17.32 8.22
N LEU A 23 8.04 18.31 7.32
CA LEU A 23 7.47 18.20 5.98
C LEU A 23 8.29 17.28 5.07
N PHE A 24 9.59 17.13 5.32
CA PHE A 24 10.48 16.25 4.56
C PHE A 24 10.56 14.83 5.11
N THR A 25 10.14 14.58 6.34
CA THR A 25 9.87 13.22 6.84
C THR A 25 8.56 12.71 6.24
N GLY A 26 8.60 12.34 4.95
CA GLY A 26 7.50 11.64 4.30
C GLY A 26 7.12 10.38 5.07
N GLU A 27 5.82 10.09 5.13
CA GLU A 27 5.27 8.89 5.76
C GLU A 27 6.12 7.67 5.42
N GLN A 28 6.60 6.96 6.44
CA GLN A 28 7.44 5.78 6.29
C GLN A 28 6.62 4.70 5.55
N GLN A 29 6.73 4.69 4.23
CA GLN A 29 6.20 3.61 3.41
C GLN A 29 6.98 2.34 3.75
N LEU A 30 6.25 1.26 3.97
CA LEU A 30 6.86 -0.04 4.21
C LEU A 30 7.68 -0.44 2.97
N PRO A 31 8.77 -1.21 3.15
CA PRO A 31 9.53 -1.73 2.03
C PRO A 31 8.60 -2.51 1.08
N ILE A 32 8.64 -2.16 -0.20
CA ILE A 32 7.78 -2.73 -1.25
C ILE A 32 7.94 -4.25 -1.36
N GLU A 33 9.12 -4.73 -1.00
CA GLU A 33 9.56 -6.13 -1.01
C GLU A 33 8.76 -7.02 -0.07
N VAL A 34 8.20 -6.47 1.02
CA VAL A 34 7.35 -7.20 1.98
C VAL A 34 6.20 -7.91 1.26
N ALA A 35 5.59 -7.23 0.29
CA ALA A 35 4.43 -7.76 -0.43
C ALA A 35 4.80 -8.73 -1.56
N ASN A 36 6.09 -8.90 -1.89
CA ASN A 36 6.52 -9.71 -3.03
C ASN A 36 6.07 -11.17 -2.86
N GLY A 37 5.40 -11.72 -3.88
CA GLY A 37 4.90 -13.08 -3.86
C GLY A 37 3.92 -13.37 -4.99
N LEU A 38 3.75 -14.65 -5.28
CA LEU A 38 2.67 -15.19 -6.08
C LEU A 38 1.59 -15.64 -5.11
N TYR A 39 0.39 -15.09 -5.27
CA TYR A 39 -0.77 -15.42 -4.46
C TYR A 39 -1.80 -16.11 -5.32
N PHE A 40 -2.44 -17.13 -4.77
CA PHE A 40 -3.38 -18.00 -5.46
C PHE A 40 -4.64 -18.21 -4.65
N ASN A 41 -5.77 -18.15 -5.33
CA ASN A 41 -7.06 -18.58 -4.83
C ASN A 41 -7.65 -19.59 -5.82
N PRO A 42 -8.06 -20.80 -5.39
CA PRO A 42 -8.60 -21.84 -6.27
C PRO A 42 -9.83 -21.42 -7.09
N CYS A 43 -10.63 -20.49 -6.56
CA CYS A 43 -11.83 -19.99 -7.23
C CYS A 43 -11.50 -18.91 -8.26
N CYS A 44 -10.54 -18.03 -7.94
CA CYS A 44 -10.37 -16.75 -8.65
C CYS A 44 -9.08 -16.65 -9.49
N GLY A 45 -8.13 -17.57 -9.30
CA GLY A 45 -6.88 -17.63 -10.05
C GLY A 45 -5.67 -17.12 -9.27
N LYS A 46 -4.67 -16.61 -9.99
CA LYS A 46 -3.37 -16.19 -9.44
C LYS A 46 -3.09 -14.72 -9.70
N ILE A 47 -2.36 -14.09 -8.77
CA ILE A 47 -1.83 -12.73 -8.90
C ILE A 47 -0.38 -12.71 -8.47
N SER A 48 0.47 -12.05 -9.26
CA SER A 48 1.88 -11.89 -8.94
C SER A 48 2.11 -10.47 -8.45
N ILE A 49 2.65 -10.31 -7.25
CA ILE A 49 3.07 -9.03 -6.70
C ILE A 49 4.59 -9.05 -6.65
N ARG A 50 5.24 -8.10 -7.34
CA ARG A 50 6.69 -8.03 -7.38
C ARG A 50 7.19 -6.62 -7.67
N ASP A 51 8.14 -6.16 -6.87
CA ASP A 51 8.96 -4.98 -7.13
C ASP A 51 8.11 -3.73 -7.42
N GLY A 52 7.01 -3.57 -6.68
CA GLY A 52 6.11 -2.43 -6.82
C GLY A 52 5.09 -2.57 -7.94
N PHE A 53 4.98 -3.74 -8.56
CA PHE A 53 3.98 -4.05 -9.57
C PHE A 53 3.13 -5.29 -9.23
N ILE A 54 1.83 -5.18 -9.43
CA ILE A 54 0.90 -6.31 -9.50
C ILE A 54 0.74 -6.68 -10.97
N ALA A 55 1.09 -7.93 -11.31
CA ALA A 55 1.03 -8.47 -12.66
C ALA A 55 -0.07 -9.53 -12.77
N MET A 56 -0.89 -9.40 -13.80
CA MET A 56 -1.97 -10.33 -14.15
C MET A 56 -2.04 -10.47 -15.65
N ALA A 57 -1.81 -11.68 -16.18
CA ALA A 57 -1.80 -12.02 -17.60
C ALA A 57 -1.00 -11.02 -18.46
N ASP A 58 -1.66 -9.99 -19.00
CA ASP A 58 -1.15 -8.95 -19.90
C ASP A 58 -0.99 -7.56 -19.26
N ARG A 59 -1.37 -7.37 -17.99
CA ARG A 59 -1.38 -6.07 -17.32
C ARG A 59 -0.46 -6.01 -16.11
N ARG A 60 0.13 -4.82 -15.90
CA ARG A 60 0.93 -4.47 -14.73
C ARG A 60 0.42 -3.18 -14.11
N ILE A 61 0.20 -3.18 -12.80
CA ILE A 61 -0.29 -2.03 -12.03
C ILE A 61 0.71 -1.71 -10.94
N ARG A 62 1.09 -0.44 -10.80
CA ARG A 62 1.93 -0.02 -9.68
C ARG A 62 1.19 -0.10 -8.36
N TYR A 63 1.89 -0.48 -7.30
CA TYR A 63 1.40 -0.43 -5.93
C TYR A 63 2.41 0.23 -5.00
N VAL A 64 1.93 0.64 -3.83
CA VAL A 64 2.74 0.99 -2.67
C VAL A 64 2.34 0.07 -1.51
N VAL A 65 3.24 -0.08 -0.53
CA VAL A 65 2.94 -0.78 0.72
C VAL A 65 2.87 0.26 1.81
N GLU A 66 1.76 0.27 2.52
CA GLU A 66 1.47 1.22 3.59
C GLU A 66 0.97 0.46 4.81
N GLU A 67 0.96 1.14 5.96
CA GLU A 67 0.44 0.61 7.20
C GLU A 67 -0.58 1.60 7.77
N ASP A 68 -1.72 1.08 8.23
CA ASP A 68 -2.66 1.85 9.04
C ASP A 68 -2.88 1.17 10.38
N LYS A 69 -3.82 1.70 11.18
CA LYS A 69 -4.13 1.17 12.52
C LYS A 69 -4.58 -0.29 12.54
N VAL A 70 -4.97 -0.86 11.41
CA VAL A 70 -5.38 -2.28 11.30
C VAL A 70 -4.18 -3.16 10.93
N GLY A 71 -3.20 -2.61 10.20
CA GLY A 71 -1.99 -3.29 9.79
C GLY A 71 -1.57 -2.96 8.36
N ALA A 72 -0.56 -3.68 7.86
CA ALA A 72 0.01 -3.46 6.55
C ALA A 72 -0.96 -3.83 5.41
N TYR A 73 -0.88 -3.09 4.32
CA TYR A 73 -1.67 -3.33 3.12
C TYR A 73 -0.93 -2.92 1.86
N VAL A 74 -1.28 -3.57 0.77
CA VAL A 74 -0.89 -3.17 -0.58
C VAL A 74 -1.96 -2.24 -1.13
N LEU A 75 -1.57 -1.05 -1.56
CA LEU A 75 -2.46 -0.11 -2.24
C LEU A 75 -2.09 0.00 -3.72
N PRO A 76 -2.86 -0.61 -4.63
CA PRO A 76 -2.64 -0.46 -6.05
C PRO A 76 -3.08 0.93 -6.53
N ARG A 77 -2.50 1.40 -7.64
CA ARG A 77 -2.93 2.66 -8.28
C ARG A 77 -4.31 2.59 -8.96
N GLN A 78 -4.87 1.39 -9.11
CA GLN A 78 -6.17 1.15 -9.74
C GLN A 78 -6.92 0.09 -8.93
N TYR A 79 -8.23 0.03 -9.08
CA TYR A 79 -8.99 -1.07 -8.50
C TYR A 79 -8.50 -2.42 -9.01
N ILE A 80 -8.20 -3.31 -8.07
CA ILE A 80 -7.98 -4.73 -8.28
C ILE A 80 -8.89 -5.45 -7.30
N GLY A 81 -9.70 -6.37 -7.81
CA GLY A 81 -10.62 -7.14 -7.00
C GLY A 81 -11.07 -8.39 -7.70
N VAL A 82 -12.13 -9.01 -7.21
CA VAL A 82 -12.73 -10.19 -7.83
C VAL A 82 -14.05 -9.80 -8.47
N SER A 83 -14.36 -10.37 -9.63
CA SER A 83 -15.70 -10.33 -10.23
C SER A 83 -15.89 -11.59 -11.07
N ASN A 84 -17.08 -12.20 -10.99
CA ASN A 84 -17.41 -13.44 -11.71
C ASN A 84 -16.34 -14.55 -11.52
N LYS A 85 -15.84 -14.71 -10.29
CA LYS A 85 -14.78 -15.68 -9.92
C LYS A 85 -13.48 -15.51 -10.71
N ARG A 86 -13.14 -14.28 -11.08
CA ARG A 86 -11.86 -13.95 -11.71
C ARG A 86 -11.32 -12.67 -11.11
N VAL A 87 -9.99 -12.55 -11.07
CA VAL A 87 -9.37 -11.27 -10.72
C VAL A 87 -9.57 -10.29 -11.86
N VAL A 88 -10.03 -9.09 -11.53
CA VAL A 88 -10.33 -8.03 -12.49
C VAL A 88 -9.61 -6.74 -12.11
N ILE A 89 -9.29 -5.97 -13.16
CA ILE A 89 -8.81 -4.59 -13.04
C ILE A 89 -9.91 -3.68 -13.53
N ASN A 90 -10.24 -2.65 -12.77
CA ASN A 90 -11.14 -1.60 -13.22
C ASN A 90 -10.51 -0.22 -13.03
N SER A 91 -10.04 0.40 -14.10
CA SER A 91 -9.42 1.73 -14.05
C SER A 91 -10.41 2.85 -13.74
N LYS A 92 -11.73 2.59 -13.82
CA LYS A 92 -12.79 3.56 -13.49
C LYS A 92 -13.26 3.46 -12.05
N ALA A 93 -12.88 2.40 -11.33
CA ALA A 93 -13.21 2.22 -9.92
C ALA A 93 -12.07 2.70 -9.02
N TYR A 94 -12.40 3.06 -7.79
CA TYR A 94 -11.42 3.50 -6.80
C TYR A 94 -10.56 2.32 -6.33
N PRO A 95 -9.25 2.54 -6.10
CA PRO A 95 -8.37 1.50 -5.60
C PRO A 95 -8.81 1.04 -4.20
N LEU A 96 -8.67 -0.26 -3.95
CA LEU A 96 -8.94 -0.86 -2.65
C LEU A 96 -7.64 -1.33 -1.99
N LYS A 97 -7.63 -1.28 -0.66
CA LYS A 97 -6.56 -1.84 0.17
C LYS A 97 -6.61 -3.37 0.08
N LEU A 98 -5.51 -3.98 -0.34
CA LEU A 98 -5.32 -5.43 -0.29
C LEU A 98 -4.59 -5.74 1.02
N ARG A 99 -5.31 -6.23 2.03
CA ARG A 99 -4.76 -6.44 3.38
C ARG A 99 -3.74 -7.56 3.38
N LEU A 100 -2.64 -7.33 4.09
CA LEU A 100 -1.64 -8.34 4.42
C LEU A 100 -1.99 -8.91 5.80
N ASP A 101 -1.88 -10.22 5.99
CA ASP A 101 -2.05 -10.88 7.29
C ASP A 101 -0.87 -10.65 8.23
N ASN A 102 0.32 -10.45 7.68
CA ASN A 102 1.54 -10.18 8.43
C ASN A 102 2.37 -9.07 7.73
N PRO A 103 2.85 -8.06 8.47
CA PRO A 103 3.57 -6.91 7.90
C PRO A 103 5.04 -7.20 7.54
N VAL A 104 5.56 -8.40 7.82
CA VAL A 104 6.95 -8.79 7.54
C VAL A 104 6.98 -9.96 6.55
N THR A 105 6.17 -10.99 6.80
CA THR A 105 6.10 -12.20 5.98
C THR A 105 4.64 -12.53 5.66
N PRO A 106 3.98 -11.80 4.74
CA PRO A 106 2.58 -12.04 4.41
C PRO A 106 2.38 -13.44 3.82
N HIS A 107 1.38 -14.17 4.31
CA HIS A 107 0.95 -15.46 3.78
C HIS A 107 -0.35 -15.36 3.00
N THR A 108 -1.16 -14.32 3.22
CA THR A 108 -2.43 -14.13 2.54
C THR A 108 -2.68 -12.68 2.18
N ILE A 109 -3.36 -12.47 1.06
CA ILE A 109 -3.90 -11.17 0.68
C ILE A 109 -5.38 -11.26 0.32
N ASP A 110 -6.14 -10.26 0.72
CA ASP A 110 -7.58 -10.24 0.49
C ASP A 110 -7.97 -9.29 -0.63
N LEU A 111 -8.76 -9.79 -1.58
CA LEU A 111 -9.37 -9.02 -2.66
C LEU A 111 -10.88 -9.00 -2.49
N VAL A 112 -11.49 -7.82 -2.67
CA VAL A 112 -12.93 -7.62 -2.50
C VAL A 112 -13.62 -7.62 -3.85
N ASP A 113 -14.85 -8.14 -3.91
CA ASP A 113 -15.78 -7.95 -5.03
C ASP A 113 -16.70 -6.76 -4.73
N LEU A 114 -16.78 -5.79 -5.66
CA LEU A 114 -17.61 -4.59 -5.51
C LEU A 114 -19.07 -4.77 -5.95
N SER A 115 -19.47 -5.96 -6.39
CA SER A 115 -20.87 -6.25 -6.70
C SER A 115 -21.77 -6.16 -5.46
N SER A 116 -23.07 -5.96 -5.66
CA SER A 116 -24.04 -5.92 -4.56
C SER A 116 -24.06 -7.27 -3.83
N GLY A 117 -23.54 -7.29 -2.59
CA GLY A 117 -23.36 -8.54 -1.82
C GLY A 117 -21.98 -9.18 -2.00
N GLY A 118 -21.00 -8.43 -2.51
CA GLY A 118 -19.66 -8.91 -2.80
C GLY A 118 -18.91 -9.46 -1.58
N TYR A 119 -18.16 -10.53 -1.81
CA TYR A 119 -17.39 -11.25 -0.79
C TYR A 119 -15.93 -10.80 -0.80
N SER A 120 -15.24 -10.99 0.33
CA SER A 120 -13.79 -10.98 0.38
C SER A 120 -13.25 -12.36 0.00
N TYR A 121 -12.23 -12.38 -0.86
CA TYR A 121 -11.56 -13.58 -1.33
C TYR A 121 -10.10 -13.54 -0.88
N SER A 122 -9.72 -14.51 -0.06
CA SER A 122 -8.35 -14.63 0.43
C SER A 122 -7.48 -15.42 -0.54
N PHE A 123 -6.36 -14.84 -0.97
CA PHE A 123 -5.38 -15.46 -1.84
C PHE A 123 -4.17 -15.86 -0.99
N ARG A 124 -3.81 -17.13 -1.01
CA ARG A 124 -2.66 -17.65 -0.26
C ARG A 124 -1.39 -17.52 -1.08
N ARG A 125 -0.30 -17.09 -0.44
CA ARG A 125 1.03 -17.06 -1.04
C ARG A 125 1.49 -18.48 -1.35
N VAL A 126 1.93 -18.72 -2.58
CA VAL A 126 2.35 -20.05 -3.08
C VAL A 126 3.83 -20.11 -3.44
N ASN A 127 4.56 -19.00 -3.40
CA ASN A 127 6.02 -18.99 -3.51
C ASN A 127 6.65 -18.00 -2.51
N GLY A 128 7.84 -18.34 -2.03
CA GLY A 128 8.56 -17.60 -0.98
C GLY A 128 8.50 -18.33 0.36
N SER A 129 9.30 -19.37 0.46
CA SER A 129 9.97 -19.74 1.71
C SER A 129 11.09 -18.75 1.98
#